data_AF-A0A951JBL4-F1
#
_entry.id   AF-A0A951JBL4-F1
#
_cell.length_a   1.000
_cell.length_b   1.000
_cell.length_c   1.000
_cell.angle_alpha   90.00
_cell.angle_beta   90.00
_cell.angle_gamma   90.00
#
_symmetry.space_group_name_H-M   'P 1'
#
loop_
_entity.id
_entity.type
_entity.pdbx_description
1 polymer ?
#
loop_
_entity_poly.entity_id
_entity_poly.type
_entity_poly.pdbx_seq_one_letter_code
_entity_poly.pdbx_strand_id
1 'polypeptide(L)'
;MAWFWIVLSALAGLGGLRYLVRLRAGRPPSQVPAVDDAALHEILRSGRLRGPDGDPPVDMRDAAEAEDEFWSQSWDEPEEYPR
;
A
#
# COMPACT_ATOMS: atom_id res chain seq x y z
N MET A 1 -27.24 -33.24 19.72
CA MET A 1 -26.10 -33.41 18.79
C MET A 1 -26.19 -32.48 17.58
N ALA A 2 -27.29 -32.46 16.80
CA ALA A 2 -27.41 -31.57 15.63
C ALA A 2 -27.39 -30.06 15.94
N TRP A 3 -27.94 -29.65 17.08
CA TRP A 3 -28.01 -28.25 17.49
C TRP A 3 -26.61 -27.60 17.67
N PHE A 4 -25.62 -28.38 18.08
CA PHE A 4 -24.24 -27.90 18.25
C PHE A 4 -23.66 -27.44 16.92
N TRP A 5 -23.84 -28.24 15.87
CA TRP A 5 -23.36 -27.93 14.52
C TRP A 5 -24.07 -26.73 13.90
N ILE A 6 -25.37 -26.56 14.19
CA ILE A 6 -26.14 -25.38 13.75
C ILE A 6 -25.59 -24.11 14.40
N VAL A 7 -25.38 -24.13 15.72
CA VAL A 7 -24.84 -22.98 16.46
C VAL A 7 -23.41 -22.66 16.01
N LEU A 8 -22.57 -23.68 15.82
CA LEU A 8 -21.19 -23.51 15.35
C LEU A 8 -21.14 -22.90 13.94
N SER A 9 -22.00 -23.38 13.02
CA SER A 9 -22.07 -22.87 11.65
C SER A 9 -22.57 -21.42 11.61
N ALA A 10 -23.54 -21.07 12.46
CA ALA A 10 -24.02 -19.70 12.60
C ALA A 10 -22.92 -18.75 13.12
N LEU A 11 -22.15 -19.18 14.12
CA LEU A 11 -21.02 -18.41 14.65
C LEU A 11 -19.91 -18.24 13.62
N ALA A 12 -19.56 -19.29 12.89
CA ALA A 12 -18.57 -19.23 11.81
C ALA A 12 -19.03 -18.29 10.68
N GLY A 13 -20.31 -18.37 10.27
CA GLY A 13 -20.88 -17.48 9.28
C GLY A 13 -20.89 -16.01 9.70
N LEU A 14 -21.24 -15.74 10.97
CA LEU A 14 -21.25 -14.38 11.52
C LEU A 14 -19.82 -13.80 11.63
N GLY A 15 -18.86 -14.63 12.03
CA GLY A 15 -17.43 -14.27 12.07
C GLY A 15 -16.87 -13.98 10.68
N GLY A 16 -17.17 -14.83 9.70
CA GLY A 16 -16.77 -14.65 8.30
C GLY A 16 -17.38 -13.40 7.68
N LEU A 17 -18.66 -13.13 7.94
CA LEU A 17 -19.33 -11.92 7.46
C LEU A 17 -18.70 -10.65 8.07
N ARG A 18 -18.41 -10.66 9.37
CA ARG A 18 -17.74 -9.54 10.05
C ARG A 18 -16.31 -9.33 9.53
N TYR A 19 -15.59 -10.40 9.23
CA TYR A 19 -14.26 -10.35 8.63
C TYR A 19 -14.31 -9.77 7.20
N LEU A 20 -15.25 -10.20 6.37
CA LEU A 20 -15.45 -9.67 5.02
C LEU A 20 -15.83 -8.18 5.03
N VAL A 21 -16.72 -7.76 5.95
CA VAL A 21 -17.06 -6.34 6.13
C VAL A 21 -15.83 -5.54 6.58
N ARG A 22 -15.01 -6.08 7.48
CA ARG A 22 -13.75 -5.44 7.90
C ARG A 22 -12.71 -5.37 6.78
N LEU A 23 -12.58 -6.38 5.94
CA LEU A 23 -11.71 -6.33 4.76
C LEU A 23 -12.17 -5.25 3.77
N ARG A 24 -13.49 -5.11 3.59
CA ARG A 24 -14.07 -4.09 2.72
C ARG A 24 -13.98 -2.67 3.29
N ALA A 25 -14.08 -2.54 4.61
CA ALA A 25 -13.97 -1.26 5.32
C ALA A 25 -12.51 -0.86 5.66
N GLY A 26 -11.59 -1.83 5.68
CA GLY A 26 -10.18 -1.66 6.03
C GLY A 26 -9.29 -1.19 4.88
N ARG A 27 -9.82 -1.12 3.65
CA ARG A 27 -9.22 -0.29 2.60
C ARG A 27 -9.90 1.07 2.64
N PRO A 28 -9.33 2.09 3.31
CA PRO A 28 -9.78 3.45 3.07
C PRO A 28 -9.67 3.72 1.56
N PRO A 29 -10.73 4.23 0.90
CA PRO A 29 -10.68 4.57 -0.53
C PRO A 29 -9.63 5.65 -0.84
N SER A 30 -8.97 6.22 0.17
CA SER A 30 -7.96 7.27 0.06
C SER A 30 -6.50 6.77 0.02
N GLN A 31 -6.21 5.47 0.12
CA GLN A 31 -4.81 4.98 0.23
C GLN A 31 -4.30 4.15 -0.95
N VAL A 32 -5.05 4.05 -2.05
CA VAL A 32 -4.44 3.65 -3.31
C VAL A 32 -4.28 4.93 -4.11
N PRO A 33 -3.06 5.49 -4.26
CA PRO A 33 -2.83 6.56 -5.21
C PRO A 33 -3.23 6.00 -6.57
N ALA A 34 -4.38 6.44 -7.07
CA ALA A 34 -4.82 6.09 -8.40
C ALA A 34 -3.91 6.87 -9.35
N VAL A 35 -2.82 6.24 -9.79
CA VAL A 35 -2.02 6.77 -10.89
C VAL A 35 -2.86 6.60 -12.15
N ASP A 36 -3.53 7.67 -12.54
CA ASP A 36 -4.28 7.74 -13.79
C ASP A 36 -3.42 8.35 -14.91
N ASP A 37 -3.91 8.28 -16.15
CA ASP A 37 -3.17 8.78 -17.32
C ASP A 37 -2.91 10.29 -17.25
N ALA A 38 -3.74 11.02 -16.49
CA ALA A 38 -3.55 12.45 -16.25
C ALA A 38 -2.37 12.70 -15.30
N ALA A 39 -2.26 11.93 -14.21
CA ALA A 39 -1.10 11.95 -13.31
C ALA A 39 0.19 11.56 -14.04
N LEU A 40 0.13 10.57 -14.93
CA LEU A 40 1.28 10.18 -15.76
C LEU A 40 1.72 11.32 -16.69
N HIS A 41 0.77 12.00 -17.33
CA HIS A 41 1.06 13.16 -18.17
C HIS A 41 1.64 14.35 -17.39
N GLU A 42 1.20 14.56 -16.15
CA GLU A 42 1.74 15.60 -15.28
C GLU A 42 3.21 15.33 -14.90
N ILE A 43 3.54 14.08 -14.55
CA ILE A 43 4.92 13.65 -14.28
C ILE A 43 5.79 13.86 -15.51
N LEU A 44 5.35 13.37 -16.68
CA LEU A 44 6.14 13.48 -17.91
C LEU A 44 6.36 14.93 -18.35
N ARG A 45 5.40 15.83 -18.08
CA ARG A 45 5.51 17.24 -18.44
C ARG A 45 6.33 18.05 -17.43
N SER A 46 6.12 17.82 -16.13
CA SER A 46 6.64 18.71 -15.07
C SER A 46 7.78 18.11 -14.27
N GLY A 47 8.02 16.79 -14.41
CA GLY A 47 8.94 16.02 -13.58
C GLY A 47 8.46 15.86 -12.14
N ARG A 48 7.21 16.22 -11.83
CA ARG A 48 6.69 16.30 -10.46
C ARG A 48 5.33 15.63 -10.36
N LEU A 49 5.11 14.93 -9.25
CA LEU A 49 3.80 14.41 -8.85
C LEU A 49 3.45 15.02 -7.50
N ARG A 50 2.29 15.66 -7.39
CA ARG A 50 1.77 16.09 -6.09
C ARG A 50 1.22 14.88 -5.35
N GLY A 51 1.68 14.67 -4.12
CA GLY A 51 1.15 13.63 -3.26
C GLY A 51 -0.32 13.87 -2.89
N PRO A 52 -1.07 12.81 -2.53
CA PRO A 52 -2.49 12.91 -2.17
C PRO A 52 -2.76 13.85 -0.98
N ASP A 53 -1.76 14.10 -0.13
CA ASP A 53 -1.87 14.94 1.06
C ASP A 53 -1.40 16.39 0.84
N GLY A 54 -1.13 16.80 -0.41
CA GLY A 54 -0.74 18.16 -0.73
C GLY A 54 0.71 18.50 -0.37
N ASP A 55 1.54 17.47 -0.12
CA ASP A 55 2.97 17.65 0.07
C ASP A 55 3.60 18.37 -1.13
N PRO A 56 4.59 19.24 -0.87
CA PRO A 56 5.32 19.91 -1.94
C PRO A 56 5.97 18.85 -2.84
N PRO A 57 6.02 19.09 -4.16
CA PRO A 57 6.64 18.15 -5.06
C PRO A 57 8.12 17.98 -4.69
N VAL A 58 8.58 16.72 -4.66
CA VAL A 58 9.97 16.37 -4.36
C VAL A 58 10.90 17.13 -5.31
N ASP A 59 11.90 17.81 -4.76
CA ASP A 59 12.94 18.44 -5.57
C ASP A 59 13.89 17.36 -6.11
N MET A 60 14.12 17.37 -7.42
CA MET A 60 14.89 16.33 -8.09
C MET A 60 16.39 16.39 -7.75
N ARG A 61 16.92 17.55 -7.32
CA ARG A 61 18.31 17.65 -6.85
C ARG A 61 18.44 17.04 -5.46
N ASP A 62 17.52 17.38 -4.57
CA ASP A 62 17.49 16.83 -3.22
C ASP A 62 17.32 15.30 -3.26
N ALA A 63 16.51 14.79 -4.19
CA ALA A 63 16.36 13.35 -4.43
C ALA A 63 17.67 12.70 -4.90
N ALA A 64 18.39 13.31 -5.85
CA ALA A 64 19.64 12.78 -6.35
C ALA A 64 20.74 12.76 -5.27
N GLU A 65 20.81 13.81 -4.44
CA GLU A 65 21.75 13.86 -3.30
C GLU A 65 21.43 12.78 -2.25
N ALA A 66 20.14 12.59 -1.93
CA ALA A 66 19.69 11.54 -1.03
C ALA A 66 19.95 10.13 -1.57
N GLU A 67 19.81 9.92 -2.89
CA GLU A 67 20.16 8.66 -3.55
C GLU A 67 21.66 8.37 -3.44
N ASP A 68 22.52 9.35 -3.73
CA ASP A 68 23.98 9.19 -3.61
C ASP A 68 24.37 8.85 -2.17
N GLU A 69 23.79 9.53 -1.17
CA GLU A 69 24.00 9.22 0.25
C GLU A 69 23.52 7.80 0.60
N PHE A 70 22.33 7.41 0.15
CA PHE A 70 21.76 6.08 0.36
C PHE A 70 22.66 4.97 -0.23
N TRP A 71 23.15 5.14 -1.45
CA TRP A 71 23.98 4.14 -2.12
C TRP A 71 25.42 4.09 -1.61
N SER A 72 25.91 5.16 -0.98
CA SER A 72 27.24 5.18 -0.35
C SER A 72 27.34 4.36 0.93
N GLN A 73 26.21 3.97 1.52
CA GLN A 73 26.15 3.23 2.78
C GLN A 73 26.48 1.75 2.59
N SER A 74 26.88 1.10 3.68
CA SER A 74 27.02 -0.35 3.73
C SER A 74 25.65 -1.00 3.84
N TRP A 75 25.35 -1.89 2.91
CA TRP A 75 24.11 -2.66 2.87
C TRP A 75 24.40 -4.11 3.26
N ASP A 76 23.49 -4.71 4.04
CA ASP A 76 23.53 -6.13 4.35
C ASP A 76 23.35 -6.96 3.07
N GLU A 77 23.96 -8.15 3.04
CA GLU A 77 23.73 -9.08 1.93
C GLU A 77 22.27 -9.54 1.91
N PRO A 78 21.66 -9.68 0.72
CA PRO A 78 20.30 -10.19 0.62
C PRO A 78 20.24 -11.62 1.15
N GLU A 79 19.19 -11.92 1.92
CA GLU A 79 18.94 -13.29 2.38
C GLU A 79 18.79 -14.23 1.17
N GLU A 80 19.42 -15.41 1.25
CA GLU A 80 19.26 -16.43 0.22
C GLU A 80 17.78 -16.80 0.10
N TYR A 81 17.24 -16.71 -1.10
CA TYR A 81 15.86 -17.09 -1.36
C TYR A 81 15.68 -18.58 -1.01
N PRO A 82 14.74 -18.94 -0.12
CA PRO A 82 14.48 -20.34 0.19
C PRO A 82 14.03 -21.06 -1.09
N ARG A 83 14.79 -22.07 -1.51
CA ARG A 83 14.46 -22.93 -2.65
C ARG A 83 13.40 -23.96 -2.31
#